data_AF-A0A7Y4XZ84-F1
#
_entry.id   AF-A0A7Y4XZ84-F1
#
_cell.length_a   1.000
_cell.length_b   1.000
_cell.length_c   1.000
_cell.angle_alpha   90.00
_cell.angle_beta   90.00
_cell.angle_gamma   90.00
#
_symmetry.space_group_name_H-M   'P 1'
#
loop_
_entity.id
_entity.type
_entity.pdbx_description
1 polymer ?
#
loop_
_entity_poly.entity_id
_entity_poly.type
_entity_poly.pdbx_seq_one_letter_code
_entity_poly.pdbx_strand_id
1 'polypeptide(L)'
;MKPIKKIRIGELLIQNHIITDEQLIYALAEQKKSGRKLGRTLIDLNFITELDFLNFLSRQLQIPFLDITRYPLKAECIKLLHESLAR
;
A
#
# COMPACT_ATOMS: atom_id res chain seq x y z
N MET A 1 23.46 11.89 4.32
CA MET A 1 22.03 11.65 4.03
C MET A 1 21.30 11.48 5.36
N LYS A 2 20.25 12.26 5.66
CA LYS A 2 19.48 12.10 6.91
C LYS A 2 18.85 10.70 6.92
N PRO A 3 18.88 9.95 8.03
CA PRO A 3 18.26 8.63 8.09
C PRO A 3 16.77 8.78 7.78
N ILE A 4 16.28 7.97 6.83
CA ILE A 4 14.85 7.85 6.57
C ILE A 4 14.25 7.33 7.87
N LYS A 5 13.64 8.23 8.65
CA LYS A 5 12.87 7.85 9.83
C LYS A 5 11.86 6.83 9.32
N LYS A 6 11.92 5.58 9.79
CA LYS A 6 10.96 4.53 9.39
C LYS A 6 9.57 5.01 9.79
N ILE A 7 8.90 5.71 8.90
CA ILE A 7 7.51 6.12 9.12
C ILE A 7 6.69 4.84 9.08
N ARG A 8 6.04 4.53 10.20
CA ARG A 8 5.22 3.33 10.32
C ARG A 8 3.88 3.62 9.68
N ILE A 9 3.52 2.83 8.67
CA ILE A 9 2.28 3.01 7.92
C ILE A 9 1.04 2.99 8.84
N GLY A 10 1.03 2.15 9.87
CA GLY A 10 -0.07 2.04 10.82
C GLY A 10 -0.33 3.33 11.60
N GLU A 11 0.72 4.02 12.06
CA GLU A 11 0.60 5.27 12.80
C GLU A 11 0.06 6.39 11.89
N LEU A 12 0.49 6.43 10.62
CA LEU A 12 -0.04 7.39 9.67
C LEU A 12 -1.52 7.14 9.34
N LEU A 13 -1.94 5.87 9.23
CA LEU A 13 -3.33 5.53 8.97
C LEU A 13 -4.24 6.01 10.12
N ILE A 14 -3.77 5.93 11.37
CA ILE A 14 -4.48 6.49 12.54
C ILE A 14 -4.50 8.02 12.48
N GLN A 15 -3.36 8.66 12.21
CA GLN A 15 -3.27 10.12 12.12
C GLN A 15 -4.17 10.73 11.03
N ASN A 16 -4.44 9.97 9.97
CA ASN A 16 -5.35 10.37 8.90
C ASN A 16 -6.80 9.88 9.13
N HIS A 17 -7.11 9.34 10.31
CA HIS A 17 -8.42 8.81 10.68
C HIS A 17 -8.96 7.74 9.74
N ILE A 18 -8.06 6.97 9.10
CA ILE A 18 -8.42 5.88 8.19
C ILE A 18 -8.74 4.61 8.97
N ILE A 19 -8.02 4.38 10.07
CA ILE A 19 -8.27 3.28 11.01
C ILE A 19 -8.18 3.79 12.45
N THR A 20 -8.74 3.05 13.39
CA THR A 20 -8.58 3.30 14.83
C THR A 20 -7.35 2.58 15.41
N ASP A 21 -6.91 2.99 16.59
CA ASP A 21 -5.88 2.27 17.36
C ASP A 21 -6.27 0.80 17.60
N GLU A 22 -7.54 0.54 17.93
CA GLU A 22 -8.07 -0.81 18.17
C GLU A 22 -7.99 -1.68 16.91
N GLN A 23 -8.36 -1.12 15.75
CA GLN A 23 -8.24 -1.79 14.46
C GLN A 23 -6.78 -2.08 14.10
N LEU A 24 -5.86 -1.15 14.39
CA LEU A 24 -4.44 -1.37 14.16
C LEU A 24 -3.90 -2.50 15.04
N ILE A 25 -4.25 -2.52 16.34
CA ILE A 25 -3.81 -3.56 17.28
C ILE A 25 -4.32 -4.93 16.82
N TYR A 26 -5.59 -5.03 16.47
CA TYR A 26 -6.19 -6.26 15.99
C TYR A 26 -5.53 -6.74 14.68
N ALA A 27 -5.33 -5.84 13.72
CA ALA A 27 -4.67 -6.17 12.46
C ALA A 27 -3.21 -6.60 12.65
N LEU A 28 -2.46 -6.02 13.59
CA LEU A 28 -1.10 -6.46 13.92
C LEU A 28 -1.07 -7.86 14.53
N ALA A 29 -2.08 -8.23 15.33
CA ALA A 29 -2.21 -9.58 15.87
C ALA A 29 -2.46 -10.60 14.75
N GLU A 30 -3.39 -10.32 13.83
CA GLU A 30 -3.68 -11.16 12.67
C GLU A 30 -2.51 -11.21 11.66
N GLN A 31 -1.77 -10.11 11.54
CA GLN A 31 -0.56 -10.04 10.73
C GLN A 31 0.50 -11.01 11.24
N LYS A 32 0.73 -11.05 12.57
CA LYS A 32 1.69 -11.99 13.18
C LYS A 32 1.34 -13.45 12.94
N LYS A 33 0.05 -13.78 12.95
CA LYS A 33 -0.42 -15.16 12.68
C LYS A 33 -0.24 -15.55 11.21
N SER A 34 -0.51 -14.63 10.29
CA SER A 34 -0.52 -14.94 8.85
C SER A 34 0.81 -14.68 8.12
N GLY A 35 1.73 -13.90 8.69
CA GLY A 35 2.98 -13.50 8.05
C GLY A 35 2.81 -12.51 6.89
N ARG A 36 1.59 -12.03 6.63
CA ARG A 36 1.28 -11.10 5.53
C ARG A 36 1.73 -9.68 5.86
N LYS A 37 1.68 -8.78 4.86
CA LYS A 37 1.90 -7.34 5.08
C LYS A 37 0.67 -6.72 5.74
N LEU A 38 0.89 -5.78 6.68
CA LEU A 38 -0.16 -5.10 7.43
C LEU A 38 -1.27 -4.53 6.54
N GLY A 39 -0.92 -3.86 5.43
CA GLY A 39 -1.90 -3.32 4.49
C GLY A 39 -2.85 -4.38 3.93
N ARG A 40 -2.33 -5.57 3.60
CA ARG A 40 -3.16 -6.67 3.11
C ARG A 40 -4.07 -7.19 4.22
N THR A 41 -3.55 -7.31 5.44
CA THR A 41 -4.34 -7.73 6.60
C THR A 41 -5.48 -6.73 6.88
N LEU A 42 -5.22 -5.42 6.80
CA LEU A 42 -6.27 -4.40 6.99
C LEU A 42 -7.38 -4.50 5.94
N ILE A 43 -7.03 -4.81 4.68
CA ILE A 43 -8.00 -5.01 3.60
C ILE A 43 -8.81 -6.29 3.82
N ASP A 44 -8.15 -7.42 4.13
CA ASP A 44 -8.83 -8.70 4.36
C ASP A 44 -9.76 -8.66 5.59
N LEU A 45 -9.48 -7.78 6.56
CA LEU A 45 -10.32 -7.51 7.73
C LEU A 45 -11.42 -6.47 7.47
N ASN A 46 -11.54 -5.97 6.24
CA ASN A 46 -12.46 -4.91 5.85
C ASN A 46 -12.33 -3.61 6.68
N PHE A 47 -11.16 -3.34 7.28
CA PHE A 47 -10.90 -2.09 7.99
C PHE A 47 -10.57 -0.94 7.04
N ILE A 48 -10.11 -1.25 5.83
CA ILE A 48 -9.83 -0.29 4.77
C ILE A 48 -10.11 -0.93 3.42
N THR A 49 -10.60 -0.17 2.45
CA THR A 49 -10.73 -0.67 1.08
C THR A 49 -9.37 -0.69 0.38
N GLU A 50 -9.22 -1.54 -0.64
CA GLU A 50 -7.99 -1.57 -1.45
C GLU A 50 -7.75 -0.23 -2.16
N LEU A 51 -8.80 0.40 -2.68
CA LEU A 51 -8.71 1.71 -3.32
C LEU A 51 -8.26 2.80 -2.35
N ASP A 52 -8.83 2.86 -1.14
CA ASP A 52 -8.43 3.86 -0.14
C ASP A 52 -7.00 3.65 0.33
N PHE A 53 -6.59 2.39 0.50
CA PHE A 53 -5.22 2.05 0.86
C PHE A 53 -4.22 2.48 -0.22
N LEU A 54 -4.52 2.21 -1.49
CA LEU A 54 -3.68 2.60 -2.63
C LEU A 54 -3.61 4.12 -2.80
N ASN A 55 -4.75 4.81 -2.67
CA ASN A 55 -4.81 6.27 -2.70
C ASN A 55 -3.98 6.90 -1.57
N PHE A 56 -4.07 6.33 -0.36
CA PHE A 56 -3.29 6.76 0.78
C PHE A 56 -1.78 6.57 0.53
N LEU A 57 -1.37 5.40 0.03
CA LEU A 57 0.03 5.13 -0.31
C LEU A 57 0.55 6.06 -1.42
N SER A 58 -0.26 6.32 -2.44
CA SER A 58 0.06 7.24 -3.53
C SER A 58 0.40 8.63 -3.00
N ARG A 59 -0.45 9.17 -2.11
CA ARG A 59 -0.20 10.47 -1.46
C ARG A 59 1.04 10.46 -0.58
N GLN A 60 1.22 9.41 0.21
CA GLN A 60 2.35 9.29 1.13
C GLN A 60 3.70 9.16 0.42
N LEU A 61 3.73 8.44 -0.71
CA LEU A 61 4.93 8.24 -1.51
C LEU A 61 5.16 9.33 -2.56
N GLN A 62 4.19 10.23 -2.74
CA GLN A 62 4.17 11.22 -3.83
C GLN A 62 4.28 10.56 -5.22
N ILE A 63 3.66 9.40 -5.39
CA ILE A 63 3.62 8.64 -6.64
C ILE A 63 2.16 8.57 -7.10
N PRO A 64 1.81 8.97 -8.32
CA PRO A 64 0.43 8.92 -8.78
C PRO A 64 -0.10 7.49 -8.82
N PHE A 65 -1.33 7.29 -8.33
CA PHE A 65 -2.07 6.06 -8.55
C PHE A 65 -2.57 6.01 -9.99
N LEU A 66 -2.38 4.87 -10.66
CA LEU A 66 -2.70 4.70 -12.07
C LEU A 66 -3.61 3.49 -12.28
N ASP A 67 -4.73 3.71 -12.95
CA ASP A 67 -5.54 2.63 -13.50
C ASP A 67 -4.92 2.17 -14.83
N ILE A 68 -4.23 1.04 -14.79
CA ILE A 68 -3.53 0.45 -15.93
C ILE A 68 -4.50 0.09 -17.07
N THR A 69 -5.79 -0.17 -16.76
CA THR A 69 -6.79 -0.53 -17.79
C THR A 69 -7.20 0.67 -18.65
N ARG A 70 -6.99 1.89 -18.15
CA ARG A 70 -7.39 3.14 -18.80
C ARG A 70 -6.20 3.96 -19.29
N TYR A 71 -5.00 3.61 -18.86
CA TYR A 71 -3.80 4.38 -19.19
C TYR A 71 -3.23 3.98 -20.55
N PRO A 72 -3.00 4.93 -21.48
CA PRO A 72 -2.42 4.63 -22.78
C PRO A 72 -0.95 4.25 -22.63
N LEU A 73 -0.67 2.95 -22.67
CA LEU A 73 0.69 2.41 -22.60
C LEU A 73 1.38 2.55 -23.96
N LYS A 74 2.60 3.11 -23.96
CA LYS A 74 3.45 3.14 -25.14
C LYS A 74 4.13 1.78 -25.30
N ALA A 75 3.84 1.10 -26.40
CA ALA A 75 4.38 -0.24 -26.69
C ALA A 75 5.92 -0.29 -26.65
N GLU A 76 6.60 0.80 -26.99
CA GLU A 76 8.06 0.93 -26.94
C GLU A 76 8.60 0.81 -25.51
N CYS A 77 7.89 1.36 -24.51
CA CYS A 77 8.31 1.30 -23.11
C CYS A 77 8.20 -0.12 -22.53
N ILE A 78 7.21 -0.90 -22.97
CA ILE A 78 7.00 -2.28 -22.49
C ILE A 78 8.18 -3.18 -22.87
N LYS A 79 8.76 -2.96 -24.06
CA LYS A 79 9.90 -3.75 -24.57
C LYS A 79 11.20 -3.51 -23.80
N LEU A 80 11.29 -2.45 -22.99
CA LEU A 80 12.50 -2.12 -22.23
C LEU A 80 12.72 -3.04 -21.03
N LEU A 81 11.67 -3.70 -20.52
CA LEU A 81 11.74 -4.60 -19.38
C LEU A 81 11.46 -6.04 -19.85
N HIS A 82 12.46 -6.92 -19.71
CA HIS A 82 12.26 -8.35 -19.99
C HIS A 82 11.18 -8.94 -19.09
N GLU A 83 10.37 -9.85 -19.64
CA GLU A 83 9.25 -10.48 -18.93
C GLU A 83 9.67 -11.14 -17.61
N SER A 84 10.87 -11.74 -17.58
CA SER A 84 11.42 -12.39 -16.38
C SER A 84 11.72 -11.44 -15.22
N LEU A 85 11.86 -10.14 -15.47
CA LEU A 85 12.05 -9.12 -14.45
C LEU A 85 10.73 -8.43 -14.06
N ALA A 86 9.69 -8.57 -14.89
CA ALA A 86 8.40 -7.92 -14.71
C ALA A 86 7.39 -8.78 -13.93
N ARG A 87 7.45 -10.11 -14.10
CA ARG A 87 6.59 -11.09 -13.41
C ARG A 87 7.17 -11.48 -12.05
#